data_AF-A0A949FT40-F1
#
_entry.id   AF-A0A949FT40-F1
#
_cell.length_a   1.000
_cell.length_b   1.000
_cell.length_c   1.000
_cell.angle_alpha   90.00
_cell.angle_beta   90.00
_cell.angle_gamma   90.00
#
_symmetry.space_group_name_H-M   'P 1'
#
loop_
_entity.id
_entity.type
_entity.pdbx_description
1 polymer ?
#
loop_
_entity_poly.entity_id
_entity_poly.type
_entity_poly.pdbx_seq_one_letter_code
_entity_poly.pdbx_strand_id
1 'polypeptide(L)'
;MTNQQHPITPSPELVQQWRDSSEYTDGKRKLVMVTLSTEKLQDIATKASQWGADTELLACGNYLKHCAAWEEEDVTEFYNYRRPGRMSLKKQALKILEEEPESDDMKELIVFDTAQVEIIRRALEQLDD
;
A
#
# COMPACT_ATOMS: atom_id res chain seq x y z
N MET A 1 -27.04 22.88 0.22
CA MET A 1 -25.78 22.47 0.86
C MET A 1 -25.33 21.21 0.14
N THR A 2 -24.32 21.30 -0.71
CA THR A 2 -23.81 20.14 -1.46
C THR A 2 -23.09 19.22 -0.47
N ASN A 3 -23.56 17.97 -0.41
CA ASN A 3 -22.98 16.93 0.42
C ASN A 3 -21.57 16.64 -0.11
N GLN A 4 -20.52 17.18 0.53
CA GLN A 4 -19.12 16.94 0.19
C GLN A 4 -18.70 15.54 0.66
N GLN A 5 -19.37 14.51 0.15
CA GLN A 5 -18.91 13.14 0.31
C GLN A 5 -17.69 12.98 -0.59
N HIS A 6 -16.51 13.11 0.00
CA HIS A 6 -15.27 12.67 -0.62
C HIS A 6 -15.30 11.13 -0.61
N PRO A 7 -15.45 10.47 -1.77
CA PRO A 7 -15.57 9.00 -1.82
C PRO A 7 -14.32 8.31 -1.28
N ILE A 8 -13.17 8.98 -1.35
CA ILE A 8 -11.90 8.53 -0.79
C ILE A 8 -11.62 9.34 0.48
N THR A 9 -12.08 8.82 1.61
CA THR A 9 -11.81 9.37 2.94
C THR A 9 -11.25 8.25 3.81
N PRO A 10 -10.11 8.45 4.50
CA PRO A 10 -9.58 7.42 5.40
C PRO A 10 -10.56 7.18 6.55
N SER A 11 -10.66 5.94 7.01
CA SER A 11 -11.57 5.63 8.11
C SER A 11 -11.11 6.33 9.41
N PRO A 12 -12.04 6.65 10.33
CA PRO A 12 -11.69 7.24 11.61
C PRO A 12 -10.65 6.44 12.40
N GLU A 13 -10.69 5.10 12.28
CA GLU A 13 -9.78 4.16 12.94
C GLU A 13 -8.36 4.29 12.38
N LEU A 14 -8.20 4.42 11.05
CA LEU A 14 -6.90 4.61 10.42
C LEU A 14 -6.26 5.96 10.82
N VAL A 15 -7.08 7.02 10.84
CA VAL A 15 -6.64 8.33 11.33
C VAL A 15 -6.22 8.27 12.80
N GLN A 16 -6.93 7.47 13.59
CA GLN A 16 -6.58 7.23 14.99
C GLN A 16 -5.25 6.48 15.12
N GLN A 17 -4.98 5.47 14.29
CA GLN A 17 -3.68 4.78 14.27
C GLN A 17 -2.52 5.73 13.94
N TRP A 18 -2.69 6.64 12.97
CA TRP A 18 -1.66 7.64 12.65
C TRP A 18 -1.37 8.58 13.83
N ARG A 19 -2.39 8.87 14.64
CA ARG A 19 -2.27 9.72 15.84
C ARG A 19 -1.64 8.98 17.02
N ASP A 20 -2.01 7.72 17.20
CA ASP A 20 -1.72 6.88 18.37
C ASP A 20 -0.44 6.03 18.19
N SER A 21 0.30 6.21 17.09
CA SER A 21 1.61 5.57 16.87
C SER A 21 2.51 5.66 18.12
N SER A 22 3.03 4.49 18.54
CA SER A 22 3.73 4.26 19.81
C SER A 22 5.00 5.10 20.02
N GLU A 23 5.55 5.68 18.95
CA GLU A 23 6.65 6.65 19.02
C GLU A 23 6.24 7.98 19.68
N TYR A 24 4.94 8.28 19.82
CA TYR A 24 4.48 9.64 20.13
C TYR A 24 3.30 9.74 21.12
N THR A 25 2.96 8.68 21.87
CA THR A 25 1.97 8.73 22.98
C THR A 25 2.38 7.81 24.15
N ASP A 26 2.13 8.20 25.41
CA ASP A 26 2.37 7.33 26.59
C ASP A 26 1.22 6.33 26.85
N GLY A 27 0.23 6.28 25.95
CA GLY A 27 -0.94 5.42 26.03
C GLY A 27 -1.96 5.77 27.14
N LYS A 28 -1.77 6.83 27.94
CA LYS A 28 -2.57 7.01 29.18
C LYS A 28 -3.69 8.03 29.15
N ARG A 29 -3.92 8.82 28.09
CA ARG A 29 -5.03 9.80 28.10
C ARG A 29 -5.75 9.95 26.76
N LYS A 30 -7.07 9.76 26.80
CA LYS A 30 -8.01 10.23 25.78
C LYS A 30 -8.06 11.76 25.88
N LEU A 31 -7.19 12.45 25.15
CA LEU A 31 -7.07 13.91 25.24
C LEU A 31 -8.13 14.59 24.36
N VAL A 32 -8.92 15.48 24.97
CA VAL A 32 -9.93 16.32 24.29
C VAL A 32 -9.26 17.45 23.46
N MET A 33 -7.99 17.75 23.74
CA MET A 33 -7.11 18.58 22.93
C MET A 33 -5.76 17.89 22.75
N VAL A 34 -5.31 17.75 21.51
CA VAL A 34 -4.00 17.21 21.17
C VAL A 34 -3.10 18.37 20.74
N THR A 35 -2.14 18.75 21.57
CA THR A 35 -1.00 19.55 21.13
C THR A 35 -0.03 18.63 20.41
N LEU A 36 0.13 18.83 19.10
CA LEU A 36 1.09 18.13 18.26
C LEU A 36 2.32 19.01 18.07
N SER A 37 3.51 18.42 18.08
CA SER A 37 4.68 19.12 17.56
C SER A 37 4.49 19.40 16.06
N THR A 38 5.17 20.43 15.55
CA THR A 38 5.17 20.73 14.10
C THR A 38 5.60 19.52 13.28
N GLU A 39 6.59 18.77 13.75
CA GLU A 39 7.07 17.53 13.14
C GLU A 39 5.95 16.47 13.07
N LYS A 40 5.23 16.23 14.16
CA LYS A 40 4.12 15.26 14.18
C LYS A 40 2.98 15.65 13.25
N LEU A 41 2.70 16.95 13.13
CA LEU A 41 1.72 17.44 12.15
C LEU A 41 2.20 17.19 10.71
N GLN A 42 3.48 17.45 10.42
CA GLN A 42 4.07 17.19 9.11
C GLN A 42 4.04 15.70 8.75
N ASP A 43 4.33 14.81 9.70
CA ASP A 43 4.30 13.36 9.50
C ASP A 43 2.89 12.87 9.20
N ILE A 44 1.90 13.29 9.99
CA ILE A 44 0.49 12.93 9.76
C ILE A 44 0.00 13.49 8.42
N ALA A 45 0.33 14.74 8.09
CA ALA A 45 -0.02 15.34 6.80
C ALA A 45 0.63 14.60 5.64
N THR A 46 1.88 14.17 5.79
CA THR A 46 2.60 13.37 4.79
C THR A 46 1.93 12.01 4.61
N LYS A 47 1.67 11.28 5.71
CA LYS A 47 0.97 9.98 5.66
C LYS A 47 -0.41 10.09 5.01
N ALA A 48 -1.19 11.11 5.39
CA ALA A 48 -2.51 11.35 4.80
C ALA A 48 -2.42 11.67 3.29
N SER A 49 -1.45 12.50 2.89
CA SER A 49 -1.23 12.84 1.47
C SER A 49 -0.80 11.62 0.66
N GLN A 50 0.08 10.78 1.21
CA GLN A 50 0.52 9.54 0.60
C GLN A 50 -0.64 8.56 0.46
N TRP A 51 -1.36 8.30 1.53
CA TRP A 51 -2.52 7.40 1.53
C TRP A 51 -3.58 7.82 0.52
N GLY A 52 -3.94 9.11 0.47
CA GLY A 52 -4.93 9.61 -0.48
C GLY A 52 -4.46 9.46 -1.92
N ALA A 53 -3.20 9.79 -2.19
CA ALA A 53 -2.65 9.69 -3.54
C ALA A 53 -2.46 8.23 -3.99
N ASP A 54 -2.20 7.30 -3.07
CA ASP A 54 -2.08 5.87 -3.36
C ASP A 54 -3.47 5.23 -3.55
N THR A 55 -4.48 5.66 -2.78
CA THR A 55 -5.87 5.19 -2.94
C THR A 55 -6.47 5.66 -4.26
N GLU A 56 -6.25 6.92 -4.65
CA GLU A 56 -6.68 7.45 -5.95
C GLU A 56 -6.00 6.72 -7.12
N LEU A 57 -4.70 6.45 -6.99
CA LEU A 57 -3.95 5.71 -7.99
C LEU A 57 -4.52 4.28 -8.13
N LEU A 58 -4.87 3.63 -7.02
CA LEU A 58 -5.52 2.32 -7.01
C LEU A 58 -6.87 2.32 -7.72
N ALA A 59 -7.71 3.31 -7.42
CA ALA A 59 -9.01 3.49 -8.07
C ALA A 59 -8.86 3.69 -9.58
N CYS A 60 -7.88 4.50 -10.00
CA CYS A 60 -7.56 4.75 -11.39
C CYS A 60 -7.09 3.47 -12.11
N GLY A 61 -6.16 2.71 -11.54
CA GLY A 61 -5.69 1.46 -12.14
C GLY A 61 -6.81 0.41 -12.27
N ASN A 62 -7.67 0.29 -11.26
CA ASN A 62 -8.85 -0.60 -11.33
C ASN A 62 -9.83 -0.16 -12.42
N TYR A 63 -10.05 1.15 -12.57
CA TYR A 63 -10.88 1.68 -13.67
C TYR A 63 -10.26 1.35 -15.04
N LEU A 64 -8.94 1.50 -15.20
CA LEU A 64 -8.25 1.18 -16.44
C LEU A 64 -8.36 -0.33 -16.78
N LYS A 65 -8.15 -1.21 -15.79
CA LYS A 65 -8.31 -2.66 -15.95
C LYS A 65 -9.74 -3.03 -16.37
N HIS A 66 -10.76 -2.49 -15.69
CA HIS A 66 -12.15 -2.93 -15.89
C HIS A 66 -12.89 -2.22 -17.03
N CYS A 67 -12.63 -0.93 -17.25
CA CYS A 67 -13.39 -0.10 -18.19
C CYS A 67 -12.63 0.18 -19.48
N ALA A 68 -11.30 0.30 -19.41
CA ALA A 68 -10.45 0.56 -20.58
C ALA A 68 -9.80 -0.70 -21.15
N ALA A 69 -10.06 -1.87 -20.54
CA ALA A 69 -9.51 -3.17 -20.92
C ALA A 69 -7.98 -3.15 -21.05
N TRP A 70 -7.30 -2.41 -20.17
CA TRP A 70 -5.85 -2.51 -20.04
C TRP A 70 -5.48 -3.87 -19.46
N GLU A 71 -4.41 -4.45 -19.98
CA GLU A 71 -3.85 -5.68 -19.43
C GLU A 71 -3.21 -5.39 -18.05
N GLU A 72 -2.98 -6.44 -17.28
CA GLU A 72 -2.46 -6.33 -15.91
C GLU A 72 -1.05 -5.74 -15.88
N GLU A 73 -0.26 -6.02 -16.92
CA GLU A 73 1.09 -5.52 -17.13
C GLU A 73 1.09 -4.00 -17.34
N ASP A 74 0.17 -3.48 -18.17
CA ASP A 74 0.05 -2.04 -18.46
C ASP A 74 -0.35 -1.25 -17.21
N VAL A 75 -1.29 -1.81 -16.43
CA VAL A 75 -1.72 -1.21 -15.17
C VAL A 75 -0.58 -1.21 -14.15
N THR A 76 0.19 -2.30 -14.09
CA THR A 76 1.37 -2.42 -13.24
C THR A 76 2.46 -1.41 -13.64
N GLU A 77 2.73 -1.26 -14.94
CA GLU A 77 3.66 -0.25 -15.44
C GLU A 77 3.20 1.16 -15.05
N PHE A 78 1.91 1.45 -15.20
CA PHE A 78 1.33 2.72 -14.78
C PHE A 78 1.53 3.01 -13.29
N TYR A 79 1.31 2.02 -12.42
CA TYR A 79 1.62 2.17 -10.99
C TYR A 79 3.11 2.45 -10.76
N ASN A 80 3.99 1.66 -11.36
CA ASN A 80 5.44 1.79 -11.20
C ASN A 80 5.96 3.14 -11.71
N TYR A 81 5.41 3.65 -12.80
CA TYR A 81 5.75 4.96 -13.34
C TYR A 81 5.29 6.10 -12.41
N ARG A 82 4.08 6.01 -11.84
CA ARG A 82 3.51 7.03 -10.95
C ARG A 82 4.07 6.96 -9.52
N ARG A 83 4.62 5.82 -9.15
CA ARG A 83 5.25 5.53 -7.85
C ARG A 83 6.52 4.68 -8.02
N PRO A 84 7.59 5.25 -8.60
CA PRO A 84 8.85 4.53 -8.69
C PRO A 84 9.32 4.19 -7.28
N GLY A 85 9.32 2.90 -6.93
CA GLY A 85 9.83 2.40 -5.64
C GLY A 85 8.87 2.40 -4.44
N ARG A 86 7.54 2.47 -4.61
CA ARG A 86 6.58 2.31 -3.48
C ARG A 86 5.76 1.03 -3.45
N MET A 87 6.09 0.00 -4.23
CA MET A 87 5.54 -1.30 -3.88
C MET A 87 6.10 -1.66 -2.49
N SER A 88 5.25 -1.98 -1.52
CA SER A 88 5.72 -2.51 -0.23
C SER A 88 6.58 -3.74 -0.49
N LEU A 89 7.55 -4.03 0.39
CA LEU A 89 8.37 -5.24 0.23
C LEU A 89 7.50 -6.50 0.13
N LYS A 90 6.35 -6.52 0.83
CA LYS A 90 5.31 -7.53 0.69
C LYS A 90 4.80 -7.65 -0.75
N LYS A 91 4.35 -6.54 -1.35
CA LYS A 91 3.84 -6.53 -2.73
C LYS A 91 4.92 -6.87 -3.76
N GLN A 92 6.15 -6.41 -3.55
CA GLN A 92 7.30 -6.80 -4.38
C GLN A 92 7.54 -8.31 -4.29
N ALA A 93 7.56 -8.87 -3.08
CA ALA A 93 7.82 -10.29 -2.87
C ALA A 93 6.70 -11.19 -3.42
N LEU A 94 5.43 -10.78 -3.29
CA LEU A 94 4.29 -11.50 -3.88
C LEU A 94 4.37 -11.49 -5.41
N LYS A 95 4.68 -10.34 -6.02
CA LYS A 95 4.83 -10.23 -7.47
C LYS A 95 5.95 -11.15 -8.00
N ILE A 96 7.10 -11.18 -7.31
CA ILE A 96 8.22 -12.06 -7.67
C ILE A 96 7.84 -13.55 -7.59
N LEU A 97 6.90 -13.93 -6.71
CA LEU A 97 6.41 -15.31 -6.62
C LEU A 97 5.35 -15.66 -7.69
N GLU A 98 4.74 -14.66 -8.31
CA GLU A 98 3.72 -14.81 -9.36
C GLU A 98 4.32 -14.73 -10.77
N GLU A 99 5.44 -14.02 -10.93
CA GLU A 99 6.21 -13.98 -12.18
C GLU A 99 6.82 -15.37 -12.47
N GLU A 100 6.33 -16.06 -13.50
CA GLU A 100 6.97 -17.29 -13.99
C GLU A 100 8.37 -16.96 -14.53
N PRO A 101 9.38 -17.80 -14.27
CA PRO A 101 10.71 -17.57 -14.81
C PRO A 101 10.66 -17.69 -16.34
N GLU A 102 10.87 -16.57 -17.03
CA GLU A 102 11.10 -16.59 -18.47
C GLU A 102 12.30 -17.49 -18.77
N SER A 103 12.13 -18.40 -19.72
CA SER A 103 13.02 -19.54 -19.98
C SER A 103 14.47 -19.18 -20.34
N ASP A 104 14.78 -17.90 -20.56
CA ASP A 104 16.10 -17.40 -20.95
C ASP A 104 16.91 -16.76 -19.80
N ASP A 105 16.30 -16.43 -18.66
CA ASP A 105 16.99 -15.80 -17.51
C ASP A 105 17.35 -16.84 -16.44
N MET A 106 18.17 -17.83 -16.83
CA MET A 106 18.70 -18.85 -15.92
C MET A 106 19.83 -18.30 -15.04
N LYS A 107 19.58 -17.21 -14.29
CA LYS A 107 20.43 -16.76 -13.18
C LYS A 107 20.03 -17.54 -11.94
N GLU A 108 20.78 -18.60 -11.61
CA GLU A 108 20.77 -19.32 -10.32
C GLU A 108 19.41 -19.27 -9.59
N LEU A 109 18.34 -19.72 -10.25
CA LEU A 109 17.01 -19.67 -9.65
C LEU A 109 16.96 -20.73 -8.55
N ILE A 110 16.82 -20.31 -7.30
CA ILE A 110 16.32 -21.20 -6.25
C ILE A 110 14.89 -21.53 -6.67
N VAL A 111 14.72 -22.65 -7.37
CA VAL A 111 13.40 -23.14 -7.78
C VAL A 111 12.68 -23.59 -6.52
N PHE A 112 11.80 -22.74 -6.01
CA PHE A 112 10.85 -23.16 -4.99
C PHE A 112 9.84 -24.12 -5.62
N ASP A 113 9.57 -25.24 -4.96
CA ASP A 113 8.47 -26.09 -5.37
C ASP A 113 7.12 -25.38 -5.11
N THR A 114 6.04 -25.87 -5.74
CA THR A 114 4.71 -25.26 -5.63
C THR A 114 4.21 -25.15 -4.18
N ALA A 115 4.61 -26.08 -3.30
CA ALA A 115 4.22 -26.07 -1.90
C ALA A 115 4.99 -24.99 -1.11
N GLN A 116 6.27 -24.79 -1.42
CA GLN A 116 7.11 -23.74 -0.84
C GLN A 116 6.62 -22.36 -1.27
N VAL A 117 6.29 -22.17 -2.56
CA VAL A 117 5.72 -20.91 -3.06
C VAL A 117 4.40 -20.59 -2.32
N GLU A 118 3.53 -21.57 -2.14
CA GLU A 118 2.25 -21.38 -1.45
C GLU A 118 2.44 -21.02 0.04
N ILE A 119 3.41 -21.64 0.72
CA ILE A 119 3.74 -21.30 2.11
C ILE A 119 4.26 -19.86 2.21
N ILE A 120 5.16 -19.46 1.32
CA ILE A 120 5.74 -18.11 1.31
C ILE A 120 4.67 -17.08 0.96
N ARG A 121 3.82 -17.34 -0.04
CA ARG A 121 2.67 -16.48 -0.41
C ARG A 121 1.78 -16.22 0.81
N ARG A 122 1.34 -17.27 1.49
CA ARG A 122 0.48 -17.16 2.68
C ARG A 122 1.15 -16.42 3.84
N ALA A 123 2.47 -16.57 4.00
CA ALA A 123 3.21 -15.82 5.01
C ALA A 123 3.30 -14.32 4.66
N LEU A 124 3.56 -13.99 3.39
CA LEU A 124 3.59 -12.61 2.91
C LEU A 124 2.21 -11.96 3.02
N GLU A 125 1.13 -12.66 2.67
CA GLU A 125 -0.25 -12.18 2.79
C GLU A 125 -0.62 -11.76 4.23
N GLN A 126 0.00 -12.38 5.24
CA GLN A 126 -0.21 -12.06 6.66
C GLN A 126 0.57 -10.85 7.18
N LEU A 127 1.56 -10.35 6.43
CA LEU A 127 2.31 -9.15 6.83
C LEU A 127 1.47 -7.88 6.63
N ASP A 128 1.63 -6.90 7.51
CA ASP A 128 1.14 -5.55 7.24
C ASP A 128 1.95 -4.92 6.08
N ASP A 129 1.33 -3.99 5.35
CA ASP A 129 1.97 -3.27 4.23
C ASP A 129 2.90 -2.14 4.69
#